data_AF-A0AA37S7D5-F1
#
_entry.id   AF-A0AA37S7D5-F1
#
_cell.length_a   1.000
_cell.length_b   1.000
_cell.length_c   1.000
_cell.angle_alpha   90.00
_cell.angle_beta   90.00
_cell.angle_gamma   90.00
#
_symmetry.space_group_name_H-M   'P 1'
#
loop_
_entity.id
_entity.type
_entity.pdbx_description
1 polymer ?
#
loop_
_entity_poly.entity_id
_entity_poly.type
_entity_poly.pdbx_seq_one_letter_code
_entity_poly.pdbx_strand_id
1 'polypeptide(L)'
;MSLFRWKPEYAVGIKVIDDQHQILISLINKLHDAIESQFESASLESILEELFDYTRYHFTTEETLMAQYGYTEEKLTKHKKQHQLFIAELNSSQADIDKLTIEDAALIQEFLVNWLKNHILKVDTKLAEFLLNHDCIHDQQVEPYQVSDEDNASANQHQQIKEDAKKAASELSNQIHQLDPFKMTEAEVDQLKDLADQLTHLLEQL
;
A
#
# COMPACT_ATOMS: atom_id res chain seq x y z
N MET A 1 -16.98 0.70 -19.56
CA MET A 1 -16.63 2.07 -20.04
C MET A 1 -15.75 2.68 -18.97
N SER A 2 -14.72 3.47 -19.29
CA SER A 2 -13.82 4.00 -18.25
C SER A 2 -14.55 4.97 -17.31
N LEU A 3 -14.62 4.65 -16.03
CA LEU A 3 -15.17 5.48 -14.96
C LEU A 3 -14.34 6.76 -14.76
N PHE A 4 -13.02 6.60 -14.67
CA PHE A 4 -12.09 7.69 -14.39
C PHE A 4 -11.17 7.90 -15.59
N ARG A 5 -11.39 8.98 -16.34
CA ARG A 5 -10.58 9.29 -17.53
C ARG A 5 -9.45 10.25 -17.19
N TRP A 6 -8.25 9.98 -17.70
CA TRP A 6 -7.17 10.96 -17.72
C TRP A 6 -7.62 12.25 -18.41
N LYS A 7 -7.22 13.39 -17.85
CA LYS A 7 -7.51 14.71 -18.36
C LYS A 7 -6.26 15.57 -18.25
N PRO A 8 -6.10 16.59 -19.12
CA PRO A 8 -4.97 17.52 -19.04
C PRO A 8 -4.83 18.21 -17.68
N GLU A 9 -5.93 18.38 -16.93
CA GLU A 9 -5.92 18.96 -15.57
C GLU A 9 -5.19 18.09 -14.53
N TYR A 10 -4.97 16.80 -14.79
CA TYR A 10 -4.22 15.90 -13.90
C TYR A 10 -2.72 15.84 -14.23
N ALA A 11 -2.30 16.44 -15.35
CA ALA A 11 -0.90 16.51 -15.69
C ALA A 11 -0.21 17.57 -14.82
N VAL A 12 0.77 17.16 -14.04
CA VAL A 12 1.59 18.04 -13.21
C VAL A 12 2.85 18.52 -13.94
N GLY A 13 3.14 17.96 -15.12
CA GLY A 13 4.25 18.39 -15.99
C GLY A 13 5.57 17.71 -15.67
N ILE A 14 5.56 16.70 -14.80
CA ILE A 14 6.72 15.86 -14.46
C ILE A 14 6.42 14.47 -14.97
N LYS A 15 7.10 14.07 -16.05
CA LYS A 15 6.78 12.85 -16.81
C LYS A 15 6.64 11.61 -15.93
N VAL A 16 7.57 11.39 -14.99
CA VAL A 16 7.53 10.21 -14.11
C VAL A 16 6.28 10.19 -13.22
N ILE A 17 5.85 11.35 -12.72
CA ILE A 17 4.64 11.47 -11.89
C ILE A 17 3.39 11.31 -12.77
N ASP A 18 3.36 11.98 -13.93
CA ASP A 18 2.23 11.90 -14.86
C ASP A 18 1.98 10.47 -15.39
N ASP A 19 3.04 9.72 -15.65
CA ASP A 19 2.95 8.31 -16.07
C ASP A 19 2.40 7.44 -14.93
N GLN A 20 2.86 7.66 -13.69
CA GLN A 20 2.36 6.95 -12.51
C GLN A 20 0.89 7.26 -12.22
N HIS A 21 0.45 8.51 -12.33
CA HIS A 21 -0.96 8.87 -12.17
C HIS A 21 -1.85 8.19 -13.22
N GLN A 22 -1.40 8.10 -14.48
CA GLN A 22 -2.14 7.41 -15.53
C GLN A 22 -2.29 5.91 -15.23
N ILE A 23 -1.25 5.27 -14.67
CA ILE A 23 -1.32 3.87 -14.27
C ILE A 23 -2.29 3.69 -13.09
N LEU A 24 -2.24 4.53 -12.06
CA LEU A 24 -3.22 4.51 -10.96
C LEU A 24 -4.66 4.63 -11.47
N ILE A 25 -4.91 5.55 -12.41
CA ILE A 25 -6.22 5.72 -13.05
C ILE A 25 -6.62 4.47 -13.84
N SER A 26 -5.68 3.83 -14.53
CA SER A 26 -5.92 2.56 -15.22
C SER A 26 -6.31 1.45 -14.26
N LEU A 27 -5.63 1.33 -13.11
CA LEU A 27 -5.95 0.33 -12.08
C LEU A 27 -7.33 0.58 -11.45
N ILE A 28 -7.69 1.85 -11.20
CA ILE A 28 -9.04 2.21 -10.74
C ILE A 28 -10.11 1.82 -11.78
N ASN A 29 -9.84 1.99 -13.07
CA ASN A 29 -10.76 1.54 -14.13
C ASN A 29 -10.82 0.01 -14.22
N LYS A 30 -9.72 -0.70 -13.97
CA LYS A 30 -9.73 -2.17 -13.88
C LYS A 30 -10.63 -2.65 -12.74
N LEU A 31 -10.57 -1.98 -11.58
CA LEU A 31 -11.49 -2.21 -10.47
C LEU A 31 -12.95 -1.93 -10.89
N HIS A 32 -13.20 -0.86 -11.64
CA HIS A 32 -14.53 -0.56 -12.17
C HIS A 32 -15.09 -1.68 -13.04
N ASP A 33 -14.30 -2.13 -14.02
CA ASP A 33 -14.74 -3.16 -14.94
C ASP A 33 -15.01 -4.49 -14.20
N ALA A 34 -14.25 -4.78 -13.13
CA ALA A 34 -14.48 -5.95 -12.28
C ALA A 34 -15.77 -5.84 -11.43
N ILE A 35 -16.09 -4.65 -10.92
CA ILE A 35 -17.35 -4.39 -10.20
C ILE A 35 -18.54 -4.54 -11.16
N GLU A 36 -18.46 -3.97 -12.37
CA GLU A 36 -19.51 -4.06 -13.40
C GLU A 36 -19.74 -5.50 -13.86
N SER A 37 -18.68 -6.33 -13.88
CA SER A 37 -18.77 -7.76 -14.19
C SER A 37 -19.08 -8.66 -12.98
N GLN A 38 -19.38 -8.08 -11.81
CA GLN A 38 -19.61 -8.82 -10.57
C GLN A 38 -18.49 -9.82 -10.24
N PHE A 39 -17.25 -9.48 -10.56
CA PHE A 39 -16.04 -10.27 -10.36
C PHE A 39 -15.98 -11.60 -11.13
N GLU A 40 -16.80 -11.78 -12.18
CA GLU A 40 -16.77 -13.00 -13.00
C GLU A 40 -15.46 -13.17 -13.78
N SER A 41 -14.79 -12.07 -14.12
CA SER A 41 -13.63 -12.04 -15.03
C SER A 41 -12.28 -11.86 -14.34
N ALA A 42 -12.27 -11.44 -13.07
CA ALA A 42 -11.05 -11.15 -12.32
C ALA A 42 -11.31 -11.21 -10.81
N SER A 43 -10.29 -11.63 -10.05
CA SER A 43 -10.35 -11.58 -8.59
C SER A 43 -10.25 -10.13 -8.09
N LEU A 44 -11.23 -9.70 -7.29
CA LEU A 44 -11.23 -8.41 -6.59
C LEU A 44 -9.94 -8.24 -5.76
N GLU A 45 -9.52 -9.31 -5.07
CA GLU A 45 -8.34 -9.33 -4.22
C GLU A 45 -7.08 -8.91 -5.00
N SER A 46 -6.82 -9.57 -6.13
CA SER A 46 -5.65 -9.31 -6.95
C SER A 46 -5.63 -7.89 -7.53
N ILE A 47 -6.79 -7.33 -7.90
CA ILE A 47 -6.87 -5.96 -8.42
C ILE A 47 -6.57 -4.93 -7.31
N LEU A 48 -7.13 -5.14 -6.13
CA LEU A 48 -6.89 -4.24 -5.00
C LEU A 48 -5.44 -4.34 -4.51
N GLU A 49 -4.86 -5.53 -4.46
CA GLU A 49 -3.44 -5.72 -4.13
C GLU A 49 -2.53 -4.96 -5.10
N GLU A 50 -2.73 -5.14 -6.42
CA GLU A 50 -1.98 -4.41 -7.46
C GLU A 50 -2.14 -2.89 -7.31
N LEU A 51 -3.35 -2.41 -7.00
CA LEU A 51 -3.62 -1.00 -6.78
C LEU A 51 -2.91 -0.44 -5.54
N PHE A 52 -2.91 -1.20 -4.45
CA PHE A 52 -2.30 -0.79 -3.18
C PHE A 52 -0.77 -0.76 -3.28
N ASP A 53 -0.18 -1.77 -3.92
CA ASP A 53 1.26 -1.82 -4.15
C ASP A 53 1.72 -0.68 -5.05
N TYR A 54 1.00 -0.43 -6.15
CA TYR A 54 1.34 0.66 -7.06
C TYR A 54 1.18 2.04 -6.41
N THR A 55 0.19 2.20 -5.53
CA THR A 55 0.02 3.41 -4.70
C THR A 55 1.23 3.66 -3.81
N ARG A 56 1.72 2.61 -3.11
CA ARG A 56 2.91 2.72 -2.25
C ARG A 56 4.15 3.08 -3.05
N TYR A 57 4.32 2.48 -4.23
CA TYR A 57 5.43 2.79 -5.13
C TYR A 57 5.37 4.25 -5.61
N HIS A 58 4.21 4.73 -6.01
CA HIS A 58 4.00 6.11 -6.43
C HIS A 58 4.37 7.10 -5.31
N PHE A 59 3.82 6.92 -4.10
CA PHE A 59 4.16 7.79 -2.96
C PHE A 59 5.65 7.74 -2.62
N THR A 60 6.28 6.57 -2.67
CA THR A 60 7.73 6.43 -2.46
C THR A 60 8.53 7.25 -3.49
N THR A 61 8.07 7.28 -4.74
CA THR A 61 8.70 8.08 -5.81
C THR A 61 8.63 9.56 -5.47
N GLU A 62 7.44 10.06 -5.13
CA GLU A 62 7.27 11.48 -4.79
C GLU A 62 8.05 11.88 -3.54
N GLU A 63 8.05 11.04 -2.52
CA GLU A 63 8.78 11.27 -1.27
C GLU A 63 10.29 11.31 -1.49
N THR A 64 10.80 10.45 -2.37
CA THR A 64 12.20 10.48 -2.80
C THR A 64 12.52 11.78 -3.53
N LEU A 65 11.67 12.21 -4.48
CA LEU A 65 11.85 13.48 -5.18
C LEU A 65 11.80 14.69 -4.23
N MET A 66 10.87 14.68 -3.28
CA MET A 66 10.76 15.70 -2.23
C MET A 66 12.04 15.81 -1.41
N ALA A 67 12.59 14.67 -0.96
CA ALA A 67 13.82 14.63 -0.17
C ALA A 67 15.04 15.06 -1.00
N GLN A 68 15.18 14.56 -2.22
CA GLN A 68 16.31 14.81 -3.11
C GLN A 68 16.46 16.30 -3.47
N TYR A 69 15.34 16.98 -3.73
CA TYR A 69 15.35 18.37 -4.18
C TYR A 69 15.09 19.38 -3.05
N GLY A 70 15.04 18.92 -1.79
CA GLY A 70 14.96 19.82 -0.63
C GLY A 70 13.60 20.47 -0.44
N TYR A 71 12.52 19.74 -0.71
CA TYR A 71 11.16 20.20 -0.39
C TYR A 71 11.07 20.47 1.11
N THR A 72 10.60 21.67 1.50
CA THR A 72 10.72 22.14 2.89
C THR A 72 10.12 21.13 3.86
N GLU A 73 10.77 20.91 5.00
CA GLU A 73 10.40 19.86 5.96
C GLU A 73 8.92 19.96 6.41
N GLU A 74 8.41 21.19 6.55
CA GLU A 74 6.99 21.44 6.84
C GLU A 74 6.07 20.93 5.71
N LYS A 75 6.39 21.22 4.45
CA LYS A 75 5.58 20.81 3.30
C LYS A 75 5.69 19.31 3.06
N LEU A 76 6.90 18.75 3.18
CA LEU A 76 7.18 17.32 3.11
C LEU A 76 6.36 16.57 4.16
N THR A 77 6.43 17.00 5.43
CA THR A 77 5.67 16.35 6.52
C THR A 77 4.16 16.38 6.27
N LYS A 78 3.62 17.51 5.80
CA LYS A 78 2.19 17.63 5.44
C LYS A 78 1.80 16.74 4.26
N HIS A 79 2.68 16.57 3.28
CA HIS A 79 2.45 15.70 2.14
C HIS A 79 2.45 14.23 2.58
N LYS A 80 3.54 13.77 3.22
CA LYS A 80 3.67 12.41 3.74
C LYS A 80 2.54 12.02 4.68
N LYS A 81 2.03 12.97 5.48
CA LYS A 81 0.89 12.70 6.37
C LYS A 81 -0.38 12.32 5.60
N GLN A 82 -0.63 12.92 4.44
CA GLN A 82 -1.77 12.56 3.60
C GLN A 82 -1.59 11.17 2.99
N HIS A 83 -0.38 10.82 2.52
CA HIS A 83 -0.05 9.46 2.07
C HIS A 83 -0.29 8.43 3.18
N GLN A 84 0.22 8.68 4.39
CA GLN A 84 0.07 7.78 5.52
C GLN A 84 -1.39 7.55 5.89
N LEU A 85 -2.21 8.60 5.88
CA LEU A 85 -3.65 8.48 6.13
C LEU A 85 -4.36 7.67 5.03
N PHE A 86 -3.98 7.87 3.78
CA PHE A 86 -4.51 7.09 2.67
C PHE A 86 -4.13 5.60 2.79
N ILE A 87 -2.85 5.30 3.00
CA ILE A 87 -2.37 3.93 3.18
C ILE A 87 -3.03 3.26 4.39
N ALA A 88 -3.28 3.97 5.48
CA ALA A 88 -3.99 3.43 6.63
C ALA A 88 -5.43 2.99 6.27
N GLU A 89 -6.13 3.81 5.47
CA GLU A 89 -7.49 3.48 4.98
C GLU A 89 -7.49 2.31 3.99
N LEU A 90 -6.44 2.18 3.17
CA LEU A 90 -6.30 1.02 2.29
C LEU A 90 -6.02 -0.27 3.08
N ASN A 91 -5.16 -0.20 4.10
CA ASN A 91 -4.83 -1.38 4.91
C ASN A 91 -6.04 -1.88 5.73
N SER A 92 -6.90 -0.98 6.24
CA SER A 92 -8.14 -1.41 6.90
C SER A 92 -9.06 -2.12 5.93
N SER A 93 -9.13 -1.67 4.68
CA SER A 93 -9.90 -2.32 3.61
C SER A 93 -9.30 -3.68 3.20
N GLN A 94 -7.98 -3.83 3.22
CA GLN A 94 -7.29 -5.07 2.84
C GLN A 94 -7.45 -6.19 3.88
N ALA A 95 -7.56 -5.86 5.16
CA ALA A 95 -7.68 -6.85 6.24
C ALA A 95 -8.96 -7.71 6.15
N ASP A 96 -10.01 -7.18 5.52
CA ASP A 96 -11.30 -7.85 5.33
C ASP A 96 -11.61 -8.13 3.86
N ILE A 97 -10.58 -8.20 3.00
CA ILE A 97 -10.73 -8.31 1.54
C ILE A 97 -11.60 -9.49 1.11
N ASP A 98 -11.46 -10.64 1.78
CA ASP A 98 -12.23 -11.87 1.53
C ASP A 98 -13.73 -11.74 1.84
N LYS A 99 -14.11 -10.71 2.60
CA LYS A 99 -15.49 -10.45 3.04
C LYS A 99 -16.15 -9.31 2.27
N LEU A 100 -15.42 -8.63 1.38
CA LEU A 100 -15.94 -7.47 0.67
C LEU A 100 -17.05 -7.89 -0.29
N THR A 101 -18.16 -7.17 -0.18
CA THR A 101 -19.26 -7.24 -1.15
C THR A 101 -18.95 -6.38 -2.39
N ILE A 102 -19.77 -6.50 -3.42
CA ILE A 102 -19.71 -5.61 -4.59
C ILE A 102 -19.95 -4.16 -4.16
N GLU A 103 -20.88 -3.94 -3.23
CA GLU A 103 -21.17 -2.63 -2.65
C GLU A 103 -19.95 -2.06 -1.92
N ASP A 104 -19.23 -2.86 -1.14
CA ASP A 104 -18.01 -2.42 -0.46
C ASP A 104 -16.91 -2.04 -1.46
N ALA A 105 -16.73 -2.85 -2.52
CA ALA A 105 -15.79 -2.54 -3.59
C ALA A 105 -16.14 -1.23 -4.33
N ALA A 106 -17.42 -0.96 -4.54
CA ALA A 106 -17.89 0.30 -5.13
C ALA A 106 -17.60 1.52 -4.23
N LEU A 107 -17.76 1.38 -2.90
CA LEU A 107 -17.39 2.42 -1.95
C LEU A 107 -15.87 2.69 -1.94
N ILE A 108 -15.07 1.63 -1.96
CA ILE A 108 -13.61 1.74 -2.08
C ILE A 108 -13.24 2.45 -3.38
N GLN A 109 -13.84 2.06 -4.50
CA GLN A 109 -13.64 2.73 -5.78
C GLN A 109 -13.98 4.23 -5.74
N GLU A 110 -15.12 4.60 -5.17
CA GLU A 110 -15.52 6.01 -5.04
C GLU A 110 -14.50 6.79 -4.20
N PHE A 111 -14.05 6.20 -3.09
CA PHE A 111 -13.00 6.76 -2.25
C PHE A 111 -11.69 6.97 -3.02
N LEU A 112 -11.21 5.96 -3.75
CA LEU A 112 -9.98 6.02 -4.54
C LEU A 112 -10.04 7.13 -5.61
N VAL A 113 -11.13 7.19 -6.37
CA VAL A 113 -11.34 8.22 -7.41
C VAL A 113 -11.31 9.62 -6.78
N ASN A 114 -12.08 9.82 -5.71
CA ASN A 114 -12.19 11.12 -5.06
C ASN A 114 -10.88 11.56 -4.41
N TRP A 115 -10.18 10.63 -3.73
CA TRP A 115 -8.92 10.93 -3.08
C TRP A 115 -7.86 11.27 -4.12
N LEU A 116 -7.62 10.39 -5.10
CA LEU A 116 -6.57 10.57 -6.11
C LEU A 116 -6.76 11.88 -6.87
N LYS A 117 -7.98 12.15 -7.35
CA LYS A 117 -8.30 13.41 -8.05
C LYS A 117 -7.99 14.64 -7.20
N ASN A 118 -8.39 14.64 -5.92
CA ASN A 118 -8.17 15.79 -5.05
C ASN A 118 -6.70 15.94 -4.67
N HIS A 119 -5.98 14.84 -4.50
CA HIS A 119 -4.57 14.82 -4.15
C HIS A 119 -3.72 15.43 -5.27
N ILE A 120 -3.87 14.90 -6.49
CA ILE A 120 -3.22 15.43 -7.71
C ILE A 120 -3.42 16.93 -7.83
N LEU A 121 -4.67 17.38 -7.83
CA LEU A 121 -5.01 18.77 -8.12
C LEU A 121 -4.58 19.77 -7.02
N LYS A 122 -4.43 19.33 -5.77
CA LYS A 122 -4.23 20.24 -4.62
C LYS A 122 -2.89 20.09 -3.93
N VAL A 123 -2.23 18.95 -4.09
CA VAL A 123 -1.03 18.56 -3.37
C VAL A 123 0.10 18.34 -4.37
N ASP A 124 -0.07 17.44 -5.34
CA ASP A 124 0.99 17.04 -6.27
C ASP A 124 1.34 18.18 -7.23
N THR A 125 0.36 18.98 -7.64
CA THR A 125 0.61 20.22 -8.39
C THR A 125 1.57 21.17 -7.65
N LYS A 126 1.50 21.26 -6.31
CA LYS A 126 2.42 22.11 -5.53
C LYS A 126 3.82 21.52 -5.42
N LEU A 127 3.91 20.19 -5.37
CA LEU A 127 5.19 19.51 -5.46
C LEU A 127 5.80 19.77 -6.84
N ALA A 128 5.03 19.62 -7.91
CA ALA A 128 5.49 19.86 -9.26
C ALA A 128 5.91 21.31 -9.50
N GLU A 129 5.13 22.30 -9.03
CA GLU A 129 5.52 23.70 -9.03
C GLU A 129 6.88 23.92 -8.35
N PHE A 130 7.13 23.25 -7.22
CA PHE A 130 8.42 23.34 -6.55
C PHE A 130 9.56 22.73 -7.39
N LEU A 131 9.35 21.53 -7.93
CA LEU A 131 10.34 20.77 -8.69
C LEU A 131 10.67 21.40 -10.05
N LEU A 132 9.71 22.06 -10.70
CA LEU A 132 9.90 22.76 -11.98
C LEU A 132 10.56 24.14 -11.82
N ASN A 133 10.36 24.81 -10.68
CA ASN A 133 10.95 26.14 -10.42
C ASN A 133 12.39 26.09 -9.91
N HIS A 134 12.83 24.93 -9.43
CA HIS A 134 14.24 24.67 -9.23
C HIS A 134 14.70 24.02 -10.56
N ASP A 135 15.82 24.47 -11.15
CA ASP A 135 16.34 24.00 -12.47
C ASP A 135 16.76 22.50 -12.51
N CYS A 136 16.12 21.65 -11.71
CA CYS A 136 16.51 20.29 -11.39
C CYS A 136 15.92 19.20 -12.30
N ILE A 137 14.99 19.49 -13.20
CA ILE A 137 14.43 18.48 -14.10
C ILE A 137 14.72 18.86 -15.55
N HIS A 138 16.00 18.77 -15.95
CA HIS A 138 16.36 18.89 -17.37
C HIS A 138 16.82 17.59 -18.01
N ASP A 139 17.09 16.54 -17.22
CA ASP A 139 17.55 15.26 -17.75
C ASP A 139 17.30 14.13 -16.74
N GLN A 140 16.14 13.48 -16.81
CA GLN A 140 15.96 12.16 -16.19
C GLN A 140 15.26 11.25 -17.18
N GLN A 141 16.07 10.44 -17.87
CA GLN A 141 15.62 9.18 -18.42
C GLN A 141 15.29 8.25 -17.25
N VAL A 142 14.09 7.67 -17.26
CA VAL A 142 13.71 6.64 -16.31
C VAL A 142 13.99 5.30 -16.97
N GLU A 143 14.83 4.48 -16.34
CA GLU A 143 14.85 3.03 -16.60
C GLU A 143 13.41 2.51 -16.47
N PRO A 144 12.96 1.58 -17.33
CA PRO A 144 11.62 1.00 -17.21
C PRO A 144 11.41 0.49 -15.78
N TYR A 145 10.17 0.55 -15.28
CA TYR A 145 9.79 -0.23 -14.10
C TYR A 145 10.07 -1.72 -14.40
N GLN A 146 11.27 -2.15 -14.03
CA GLN A 146 11.66 -3.53 -13.89
C GLN A 146 11.35 -3.85 -12.44
N VAL A 147 10.59 -4.92 -12.20
CA VAL A 147 10.53 -5.52 -10.87
C VAL A 147 11.97 -5.82 -10.48
N SER A 148 12.55 -5.02 -9.59
CA SER A 148 13.87 -5.28 -9.03
C SER A 148 13.70 -6.50 -8.12
N ASP A 149 14.32 -7.61 -8.51
CA ASP A 149 14.45 -8.80 -7.67
C ASP A 149 15.12 -8.49 -6.31
N GLU A 150 15.72 -7.30 -6.16
CA GLU A 150 16.41 -6.84 -4.95
C GLU A 150 15.48 -6.14 -3.92
N ASP A 151 14.38 -5.48 -4.34
CA ASP A 151 13.38 -4.94 -3.39
C ASP A 151 12.40 -6.03 -2.93
N ASN A 152 12.30 -7.11 -3.70
CA ASN A 152 11.53 -8.29 -3.35
C ASN A 152 12.16 -9.10 -2.21
N ALA A 153 13.44 -8.91 -1.89
CA ALA A 153 14.08 -9.60 -0.76
C ALA A 153 13.67 -9.00 0.59
N SER A 154 13.63 -7.67 0.73
CA SER A 154 13.21 -7.02 1.99
C SER A 154 11.68 -7.00 2.14
N ALA A 155 10.93 -6.87 1.04
CA ALA A 155 9.48 -6.99 1.03
C ALA A 155 9.01 -8.44 1.27
N ASN A 156 9.61 -9.46 0.63
CA ASN A 156 9.31 -10.86 0.98
C ASN A 156 9.79 -11.21 2.38
N GLN A 157 10.89 -10.63 2.87
CA GLN A 157 11.34 -10.91 4.23
C GLN A 157 10.36 -10.35 5.26
N HIS A 158 9.86 -9.12 5.10
CA HIS A 158 8.80 -8.60 5.97
C HIS A 158 7.45 -9.31 5.79
N GLN A 159 7.10 -9.73 4.56
CA GLN A 159 5.89 -10.52 4.30
C GLN A 159 5.97 -11.91 4.95
N GLN A 160 7.13 -12.59 4.81
CA GLN A 160 7.38 -13.89 5.43
C GLN A 160 7.42 -13.77 6.95
N ILE A 161 8.07 -12.75 7.52
CA ILE A 161 8.07 -12.51 8.98
C ILE A 161 6.64 -12.22 9.48
N LYS A 162 5.81 -11.50 8.72
CA LYS A 162 4.38 -11.28 9.06
C LYS A 162 3.58 -12.58 9.05
N GLU A 163 3.75 -13.42 8.03
CA GLU A 163 3.05 -14.71 7.95
C GLU A 163 3.54 -15.70 9.01
N ASP A 164 4.84 -15.72 9.30
CA ASP A 164 5.43 -16.52 10.38
C ASP A 164 4.93 -16.06 11.76
N ALA A 165 4.85 -14.75 11.99
CA ALA A 165 4.27 -14.19 13.21
C ALA A 165 2.78 -14.53 13.36
N LYS A 166 2.01 -14.46 12.27
CA LYS A 166 0.59 -14.82 12.25
C LYS A 166 0.38 -16.31 12.54
N LYS A 167 1.23 -17.17 11.98
CA LYS A 167 1.22 -18.61 12.23
C LYS A 167 1.60 -18.93 13.68
N ALA A 168 2.67 -18.34 14.19
CA ALA A 168 3.10 -18.51 15.59
C ALA A 168 2.03 -18.04 16.59
N ALA A 169 1.36 -16.91 16.31
CA ALA A 169 0.24 -16.43 17.13
C ALA A 169 -0.97 -17.38 17.11
N SER A 170 -1.30 -17.95 15.93
CA SER A 170 -2.38 -18.94 15.82
C SER A 170 -2.04 -20.24 16.56
N GLU A 171 -0.79 -20.69 16.48
CA GLU A 171 -0.31 -21.91 17.12
C GLU A 171 -0.27 -21.76 18.65
N LEU A 172 0.19 -20.61 19.15
CA LEU A 172 0.15 -20.26 20.57
C LEU A 172 -1.31 -20.20 21.07
N SER A 173 -2.21 -19.56 20.31
CA SER A 173 -3.64 -19.51 20.66
C SER A 173 -4.27 -20.90 20.72
N ASN A 174 -3.96 -21.78 19.76
CA ASN A 174 -4.46 -23.15 19.73
C ASN A 174 -3.92 -24.00 20.88
N GLN A 175 -2.63 -23.88 21.22
CA GLN A 175 -2.04 -24.60 22.35
C GLN A 175 -2.65 -24.13 23.69
N ILE A 176 -2.79 -22.82 23.89
CA ILE A 176 -3.45 -22.27 25.09
C ILE A 176 -4.88 -22.80 25.21
N HIS A 177 -5.60 -22.94 24.10
CA HIS A 177 -6.98 -23.43 24.11
C HIS A 177 -7.10 -24.93 24.44
N GLN A 178 -6.06 -25.72 24.21
CA GLN A 178 -6.02 -27.17 24.48
C GLN A 178 -5.53 -27.51 25.89
N LEU A 179 -4.98 -26.53 26.63
CA LEU A 179 -4.40 -26.73 27.95
C LEU A 179 -5.40 -26.39 29.06
N ASP A 180 -5.41 -27.22 30.11
CA ASP A 180 -6.14 -26.93 31.35
C ASP A 180 -5.23 -26.11 32.28
N PRO A 181 -5.54 -24.82 32.55
CA PRO A 181 -4.67 -23.92 33.32
C PRO A 181 -4.42 -24.38 34.76
N PHE A 182 -5.18 -25.36 35.27
CA PHE A 182 -5.00 -25.94 36.60
C PHE A 182 -4.21 -27.26 36.61
N LYS A 183 -3.82 -27.78 35.44
CA LYS A 183 -3.12 -29.07 35.29
C LYS A 183 -1.90 -29.02 34.36
N MET A 184 -1.47 -27.84 33.96
CA MET A 184 -0.28 -27.68 33.12
C MET A 184 0.96 -28.23 33.80
N THR A 185 1.71 -29.03 33.07
CA THR A 185 3.04 -29.51 33.43
C THR A 185 4.09 -28.43 33.20
N GLU A 186 5.22 -28.53 33.89
CA GLU A 186 6.34 -27.61 33.73
C GLU A 186 6.85 -27.59 32.28
N ALA A 187 6.83 -28.75 31.60
CA ALA A 187 7.18 -28.87 30.19
C ALA A 187 6.22 -28.10 29.26
N GLU A 188 4.91 -28.14 29.53
CA GLU A 188 3.90 -27.40 28.74
C GLU A 188 4.01 -25.87 28.97
N VAL A 189 4.35 -25.46 30.19
CA VAL A 189 4.62 -24.05 30.51
C VAL A 189 5.84 -23.53 29.74
N ASP A 190 6.91 -24.33 29.68
CA ASP A 190 8.13 -23.93 28.98
C ASP A 190 7.92 -23.92 27.46
N GLN A 191 7.12 -24.83 26.90
CA GLN A 191 6.74 -24.78 25.49
C GLN A 191 5.95 -23.51 25.14
N LEU A 192 4.99 -23.09 25.96
CA LEU A 192 4.24 -21.86 25.71
C LEU A 192 5.12 -20.61 25.79
N LYS A 193 6.08 -20.58 26.72
CA LYS A 193 7.05 -19.48 26.80
C LYS A 193 7.93 -19.41 25.56
N ASP A 194 8.43 -20.55 25.09
CA ASP A 194 9.27 -20.61 23.89
C ASP A 194 8.52 -20.10 22.65
N LEU A 195 7.24 -20.49 22.46
CA LEU A 195 6.40 -19.94 21.39
C LEU A 195 6.14 -18.43 21.55
N ALA A 196 5.92 -17.95 22.77
CA ALA A 196 5.71 -16.52 23.02
C ALA A 196 6.98 -15.69 22.77
N ASP A 197 8.14 -16.20 23.13
CA ASP A 197 9.44 -15.57 22.89
C ASP A 197 9.77 -15.56 21.39
N GLN A 198 9.48 -16.65 20.67
CA GLN A 198 9.60 -16.70 19.21
C GLN A 198 8.71 -15.65 18.52
N LEU A 199 7.44 -15.53 18.94
CA LEU A 199 6.52 -14.52 18.42
C LEU A 199 7.02 -13.10 18.70
N THR A 200 7.51 -12.85 19.91
CA THR A 200 8.06 -11.55 20.30
C THR A 200 9.26 -11.18 19.43
N HIS A 201 10.17 -12.12 19.20
CA HIS A 201 11.34 -11.90 18.35
C HIS A 201 10.97 -11.62 16.89
N LEU A 202 9.96 -12.31 16.35
CA LEU A 202 9.44 -12.05 14.99
C LEU A 202 8.83 -10.64 14.89
N LEU A 203 8.12 -10.18 15.91
CA LEU A 203 7.53 -8.83 15.94
C LEU A 203 8.58 -7.72 16.07
N GLU A 204 9.72 -7.97 16.73
CA GLU A 204 10.84 -7.01 16.82
C GLU A 204 11.60 -6.84 15.49
N GLN A 205 11.43 -7.78 14.55
CA GLN A 205 12.06 -7.75 13.23
C GLN A 205 11.19 -7.06 12.15
N LEU A 206 9.97 -6.64 12.50
CA LEU A 206 9.04 -5.90 11.63
C LEU A 206 9.14 -4.38 11.85
#